data_AF-A0A1H6F4G8-F1
#
_entry.id   AF-A0A1H6F4G8-F1
#
_cell.length_a   1.000
_cell.length_b   1.000
_cell.length_c   1.000
_cell.angle_alpha   90.00
_cell.angle_beta   90.00
_cell.angle_gamma   90.00
#
_symmetry.space_group_name_H-M   'P 1'
#
loop_
_entity.id
_entity.type
_entity.pdbx_description
1 polymer ?
#
loop_
_entity_poly.entity_id
_entity_poly.type
_entity_poly.pdbx_seq_one_letter_code
_entity_poly.pdbx_strand_id
1 'polypeptide(L)'
;MLKLLCLFVLCFSGQAFALSFEPAAPLVEVNGQIAISVQGVQGEVIWSVNKGRIEGNGNLATFFAPSEDGIATVLAVDGSGNFESLRVTVAKGEEVAGGVSLDNAQWELFTNRNDINALLLSDDGETLWVGTDGGLEQRNASSGELLRVYTKLDGLPANGIKHLISDGSGGLWIHNNTGAGLARLGADGQWFIYTSDNSDLPDNHISALLSDDEGGIWIATSRGLAHLFADGHWRIFHAGKNWNNGC
;
A
#
# COMPACT_ATOMS: atom_id res chain seq x y z
N MET A 1 4.70 17.08 62.12
CA MET A 1 4.06 16.77 60.82
C MET A 1 4.78 17.53 59.74
N LEU A 2 5.53 16.81 58.89
CA LEU A 2 6.35 17.34 57.81
C LEU A 2 5.43 17.55 56.59
N LYS A 3 5.30 18.78 56.08
CA LYS A 3 4.58 19.04 54.81
C LYS A 3 5.59 18.99 53.66
N LEU A 4 5.41 17.98 52.80
CA LEU A 4 6.20 17.70 51.61
C LEU A 4 5.94 18.79 50.55
N LEU A 5 7.02 19.38 50.04
CA LEU A 5 7.02 20.31 48.93
C LEU A 5 6.98 19.50 47.62
N CYS A 6 5.86 19.49 46.89
CA CYS A 6 5.81 18.92 45.55
C CYS A 6 6.36 19.94 44.55
N LEU A 7 7.56 19.67 44.03
CA LEU A 7 8.16 20.36 42.92
C LEU A 7 7.50 19.86 41.62
N PHE A 8 6.59 20.65 41.05
CA PHE A 8 6.08 20.41 39.70
C PHE A 8 7.18 20.80 38.70
N VAL A 9 7.93 19.81 38.21
CA VAL A 9 8.73 19.96 37.00
C VAL A 9 7.76 19.93 35.82
N LEU A 10 7.47 21.11 35.27
CA LEU A 10 6.81 21.22 33.97
C LEU A 10 7.82 20.75 32.91
N CYS A 11 7.78 19.46 32.56
CA CYS A 11 8.30 19.00 31.29
C CYS A 11 7.42 19.59 30.19
N PHE A 12 7.84 20.71 29.62
CA PHE A 12 7.42 21.06 28.27
C PHE A 12 8.07 20.04 27.34
N SER A 13 7.32 19.01 26.94
CA SER A 13 7.63 18.26 25.73
C SER A 13 7.39 19.22 24.56
N GLY A 14 8.41 20.01 24.22
CA GLY A 14 8.45 20.71 22.95
C GLY A 14 8.37 19.64 21.87
N GLN A 15 7.20 19.46 21.27
CA GLN A 15 7.11 18.78 19.99
C GLN A 15 8.04 19.56 19.06
N ALA A 16 9.11 18.92 18.60
CA ALA A 16 9.82 19.40 17.43
C ALA A 16 8.80 19.31 16.29
N PHE A 17 8.25 20.45 15.88
CA PHE A 17 7.45 20.51 14.67
C PHE A 17 8.44 20.33 13.52
N ALA A 18 8.49 19.13 12.95
CA ALA A 18 9.20 18.91 11.71
C ALA A 18 8.57 19.81 10.63
N LEU A 19 9.40 20.42 9.80
CA LEU A 19 8.90 21.18 8.66
C LEU A 19 8.18 20.22 7.72
N SER A 20 7.07 20.66 7.12
CA SER A 20 6.33 19.85 6.13
C SER A 20 5.85 20.71 4.97
N PHE A 21 5.94 20.17 3.76
CA PHE A 21 5.52 20.89 2.55
C PHE A 21 4.08 20.61 2.17
N GLU A 22 3.41 21.63 1.64
CA GLU A 22 2.14 21.50 0.94
C GLU A 22 2.20 22.17 -0.44
N PRO A 23 1.87 21.44 -1.54
CA PRO A 23 1.61 19.99 -1.58
C PRO A 23 2.89 19.17 -1.30
N ALA A 24 2.72 17.94 -0.80
CA ALA A 24 3.84 17.05 -0.45
C ALA A 24 4.52 16.39 -1.67
N ALA A 25 3.81 16.25 -2.80
CA ALA A 25 4.32 15.65 -4.03
C ALA A 25 3.81 16.43 -5.28
N PRO A 26 4.28 17.67 -5.50
CA PRO A 26 3.83 18.50 -6.62
C PRO A 26 4.25 17.94 -7.98
N LEU A 27 3.31 18.03 -8.92
CA LEU A 27 3.49 17.81 -10.35
C LEU A 27 3.19 19.12 -11.09
N VAL A 28 4.12 19.57 -11.92
CA VAL A 28 4.00 20.81 -12.71
C VAL A 28 4.47 20.57 -14.13
N GLU A 29 3.83 21.23 -15.10
CA GLU A 29 4.26 21.18 -16.49
C GLU A 29 5.60 21.90 -16.70
N VAL A 30 6.36 21.47 -17.70
CA VAL A 30 7.52 22.21 -18.23
C VAL A 30 7.14 23.67 -18.49
N ASN A 31 7.97 24.63 -18.02
CA ASN A 31 7.69 26.08 -18.01
C ASN A 31 6.45 26.53 -17.21
N GLY A 32 5.79 25.63 -16.49
CA GLY A 32 4.70 25.95 -15.58
C GLY A 32 5.19 26.51 -14.25
N GLN A 33 4.24 26.77 -13.35
CA GLN A 33 4.53 27.21 -11.98
C GLN A 33 3.56 26.58 -10.99
N ILE A 34 3.99 26.44 -9.74
CA ILE A 34 3.16 25.93 -8.65
C ILE A 34 3.47 26.67 -7.35
N ALA A 35 2.43 26.98 -6.57
CA ALA A 35 2.59 27.49 -5.23
C ALA A 35 2.90 26.34 -4.27
N ILE A 36 3.89 26.55 -3.41
CA ILE A 36 4.30 25.63 -2.37
C ILE A 36 4.37 26.37 -1.04
N SER A 37 4.00 25.71 0.04
CA SER A 37 4.14 26.25 1.39
C SER A 37 4.87 25.28 2.30
N VAL A 38 5.49 25.78 3.36
CA VAL A 38 6.14 24.99 4.39
C VAL A 38 5.53 25.30 5.76
N GLN A 39 5.05 24.27 6.45
CA GLN A 39 4.47 24.36 7.80
C GLN A 39 5.55 24.08 8.85
N GLY A 40 5.26 24.41 10.12
CA GLY A 40 6.19 24.16 11.24
C GLY A 40 7.36 25.15 11.36
N VAL A 41 7.37 26.18 10.52
CA VAL A 41 8.45 27.17 10.43
C VAL A 41 8.65 27.94 11.74
N GLN A 42 9.92 28.04 12.17
CA GLN A 42 10.34 28.99 13.19
C GLN A 42 11.18 30.12 12.57
N GLY A 43 10.58 31.30 12.42
CA GLY A 43 11.26 32.48 11.86
C GLY A 43 11.11 32.63 10.35
N GLU A 44 12.09 33.25 9.71
CA GLU A 44 12.11 33.46 8.25
C GLU A 44 12.55 32.18 7.53
N VAL A 45 12.03 31.95 6.32
CA VAL A 45 12.41 30.80 5.49
C VAL A 45 13.31 31.25 4.37
N ILE A 46 14.44 30.56 4.24
CA ILE A 46 15.32 30.67 3.09
C ILE A 46 14.97 29.56 2.11
N TRP A 47 14.66 29.96 0.88
CA TRP A 47 14.29 29.08 -0.22
C TRP A 47 15.45 28.89 -1.19
N SER A 48 15.69 27.65 -1.60
CA SER A 48 16.63 27.36 -2.69
C SER A 48 16.15 26.20 -3.55
N VAL A 49 16.63 26.11 -4.78
CA VAL A 49 16.26 25.06 -5.72
C VAL A 49 17.43 24.70 -6.63
N ASN A 50 17.56 23.41 -6.98
CA ASN A 50 18.64 22.94 -7.84
C ASN A 50 18.36 23.11 -9.35
N LYS A 51 17.10 23.19 -9.76
CA LYS A 51 16.64 23.35 -11.15
C LYS A 51 15.42 24.27 -11.19
N GLY A 52 15.30 25.06 -12.25
CA GLY A 52 14.24 26.06 -12.35
C GLY A 52 14.53 27.28 -11.48
N ARG A 53 13.47 27.93 -11.01
CA ARG A 53 13.57 29.15 -10.19
C ARG A 53 12.55 29.08 -9.06
N ILE A 54 12.89 29.64 -7.91
CA ILE A 54 11.97 29.78 -6.79
C ILE A 54 11.93 31.23 -6.34
N GLU A 55 10.72 31.75 -6.12
CA GLU A 55 10.49 33.07 -5.56
C GLU A 55 9.53 32.92 -4.38
N GLY A 56 9.97 33.27 -3.18
CA GLY A 56 9.17 33.08 -1.97
C GLY A 56 9.39 34.17 -0.95
N ASN A 57 8.42 34.32 -0.06
CA ASN A 57 8.48 35.21 1.10
C ASN A 57 7.79 34.52 2.28
N GLY A 58 8.51 34.42 3.41
CA GLY A 58 8.05 33.67 4.56
C GLY A 58 7.80 32.20 4.21
N ASN A 59 6.69 31.65 4.68
CA ASN A 59 6.36 30.23 4.52
C ASN A 59 5.70 29.85 3.18
N LEU A 60 5.60 30.79 2.23
CA LEU A 60 5.03 30.57 0.91
C LEU A 60 6.05 30.89 -0.19
N ALA A 61 6.13 30.03 -1.19
CA ALA A 61 6.93 30.25 -2.38
C ALA A 61 6.20 29.80 -3.65
N THR A 62 6.60 30.37 -4.78
CA THR A 62 6.23 29.89 -6.11
C THR A 62 7.45 29.24 -6.74
N PHE A 63 7.32 27.98 -7.10
CA PHE A 63 8.29 27.26 -7.92
C PHE A 63 7.94 27.46 -9.40
N PHE A 64 8.94 27.83 -10.20
CA PHE A 64 8.87 27.97 -11.65
C PHE A 64 9.68 26.85 -12.30
N ALA A 65 9.00 26.00 -13.05
CA ALA A 65 9.60 24.84 -13.69
C ALA A 65 10.58 25.25 -14.81
N PRO A 66 11.71 24.52 -14.97
CA PRO A 66 12.60 24.70 -16.11
C PRO A 66 11.93 24.25 -17.43
N SER A 67 12.66 24.44 -18.53
CA SER A 67 12.25 24.04 -19.89
C SER A 67 12.45 22.55 -20.20
N GLU A 68 12.98 21.78 -19.26
CA GLU A 68 13.24 20.34 -19.38
C GLU A 68 12.47 19.60 -18.28
N ASP A 69 11.99 18.41 -18.61
CA ASP A 69 11.34 17.49 -17.68
C ASP A 69 12.35 16.83 -16.71
N GLY A 70 11.82 16.29 -15.61
CA GLY A 70 12.59 15.61 -14.57
C GLY A 70 12.26 16.12 -13.16
N ILE A 71 13.21 15.96 -12.24
CA ILE A 71 13.03 16.32 -10.82
C ILE A 71 13.79 17.59 -10.48
N ALA A 72 13.08 18.55 -9.89
CA ALA A 72 13.66 19.64 -9.12
C ALA A 72 13.55 19.35 -7.62
N THR A 73 14.55 19.76 -6.84
CA THR A 73 14.56 19.68 -5.39
C THR A 73 14.58 21.08 -4.83
N VAL A 74 13.51 21.45 -4.14
CA VAL A 74 13.40 22.67 -3.36
C VAL A 74 13.84 22.38 -1.94
N LEU A 75 14.64 23.27 -1.34
CA LEU A 75 15.02 23.23 0.06
C LEU A 75 14.45 24.47 0.76
N ALA A 76 13.76 24.25 1.88
CA ALA A 76 13.37 25.30 2.82
C ALA A 76 14.20 25.15 4.09
N VAL A 77 14.80 26.24 4.55
CA VAL A 77 15.53 26.32 5.82
C VAL A 77 14.91 27.42 6.67
N ASP A 78 14.47 27.10 7.88
CA ASP A 78 13.92 28.10 8.81
C ASP A 78 15.01 28.88 9.56
N GLY A 79 14.60 29.89 10.33
CA GLY A 79 15.51 30.75 11.10
C GLY A 79 16.22 30.05 12.26
N SER A 80 15.75 28.85 12.65
CA SER A 80 16.38 27.98 13.65
C SER A 80 17.36 26.99 13.02
N GLY A 81 17.48 26.95 11.70
CA GLY A 81 18.33 26.02 10.96
C GLY A 81 17.71 24.65 10.72
N ASN A 82 16.42 24.46 11.03
CA ASN A 82 15.69 23.28 10.58
C ASN A 82 15.51 23.36 9.08
N PHE A 83 15.60 22.22 8.39
CA PHE A 83 15.41 22.17 6.95
C PHE A 83 14.55 20.99 6.54
N GLU A 84 13.88 21.14 5.42
CA GLU A 84 13.18 20.06 4.72
C GLU A 84 13.34 20.25 3.22
N SER A 85 13.28 19.14 2.48
CA SER A 85 13.35 19.12 1.03
C SER A 85 12.03 18.69 0.40
N LEU A 86 11.66 19.33 -0.71
CA LEU A 86 10.52 18.98 -1.54
C LEU A 86 11.02 18.55 -2.93
N ARG A 87 10.64 17.36 -3.36
CA ARG A 87 10.81 16.96 -4.77
C ARG A 87 9.61 17.45 -5.57
N VAL A 88 9.90 18.22 -6.61
CA VAL A 88 8.92 18.70 -7.58
C VAL A 88 9.11 17.96 -8.89
N THR A 89 8.06 17.28 -9.34
CA THR A 89 8.04 16.61 -10.66
C THR A 89 7.72 17.64 -11.73
N VAL A 90 8.61 17.77 -12.71
CA VAL A 90 8.41 18.56 -13.91
C VAL A 90 8.16 17.60 -15.08
N ALA A 91 6.97 17.66 -15.67
CA ALA A 91 6.56 16.71 -16.70
C ALA A 91 6.10 17.44 -17.97
N LYS A 92 6.15 16.75 -19.12
CA LYS A 92 5.57 17.29 -20.36
C LYS A 92 4.04 17.27 -20.25
N GLY A 93 3.34 18.18 -20.92
CA GLY A 93 1.87 18.34 -20.78
C GLY A 93 1.02 17.09 -21.07
N GLU A 94 1.58 16.06 -21.71
CA GLU A 94 0.92 14.76 -21.90
C GLU A 94 1.05 13.82 -20.68
N GLU A 95 2.08 13.96 -19.84
CA GLU A 95 2.30 13.16 -18.62
C GLU A 95 1.54 13.68 -17.40
N VAL A 96 1.08 14.93 -17.43
CA VAL A 96 0.31 15.54 -16.32
C VAL A 96 -1.11 14.97 -16.22
N ALA A 97 -1.58 14.32 -17.29
CA ALA A 97 -2.81 13.53 -17.30
C ALA A 97 -2.54 12.06 -16.88
N GLY A 98 -2.30 11.84 -15.58
CA GLY A 98 -2.55 10.54 -14.95
C GLY A 98 -1.50 9.43 -15.11
N GLY A 99 -0.23 9.77 -15.38
CA GLY A 99 0.86 8.78 -15.43
C GLY A 99 1.71 8.77 -14.14
N VAL A 100 1.84 7.60 -13.50
CA VAL A 100 2.84 7.39 -12.44
C VAL A 100 4.23 7.36 -13.10
N SER A 101 5.04 8.42 -12.92
CA SER A 101 6.43 8.45 -13.37
C SER A 101 7.32 7.61 -12.44
N LEU A 102 7.92 6.54 -12.98
CA LEU A 102 8.85 5.68 -12.25
C LEU A 102 10.15 6.39 -11.86
N ASP A 103 10.51 7.46 -12.58
CA ASP A 103 11.73 8.24 -12.31
C ASP A 103 11.65 8.99 -10.97
N ASN A 104 10.43 9.19 -10.46
CA ASN A 104 10.14 9.98 -9.26
C ASN A 104 9.56 9.15 -8.11
N ALA A 105 9.49 7.83 -8.27
CA ALA A 105 9.04 6.93 -7.22
C ALA A 105 9.91 7.10 -5.96
N GLN A 106 9.26 7.39 -4.83
CA GLN A 106 9.86 7.27 -3.52
C GLN A 106 9.87 5.78 -3.16
N TRP A 107 11.05 5.16 -3.24
CA TRP A 107 11.21 3.77 -2.86
C TRP A 107 11.31 3.69 -1.34
N GLU A 108 10.19 3.43 -0.69
CA GLU A 108 10.18 3.08 0.73
C GLU A 108 10.39 1.57 0.88
N LEU A 109 11.48 1.21 1.54
CA LEU A 109 11.81 -0.17 1.86
C LEU A 109 11.03 -0.58 3.12
N PHE A 110 9.85 -1.15 2.94
CA PHE A 110 9.03 -1.66 4.04
C PHE A 110 9.52 -3.04 4.52
N THR A 111 10.79 -3.20 4.89
CA THR A 111 11.30 -4.49 5.36
C THR A 111 10.95 -4.70 6.82
N ASN A 112 9.83 -5.37 7.09
CA ASN A 112 9.68 -6.06 8.37
C ASN A 112 8.90 -7.38 8.32
N ARG A 113 9.03 -8.22 7.28
CA ARG A 113 8.96 -9.70 7.33
C ARG A 113 8.97 -10.32 5.92
N ASN A 114 10.10 -10.94 5.56
CA ASN A 114 10.26 -11.88 4.44
C ASN A 114 9.85 -11.38 3.03
N ASP A 115 9.81 -12.32 2.08
CA ASP A 115 9.49 -12.09 0.67
C ASP A 115 8.04 -11.60 0.50
N ILE A 116 7.87 -10.57 -0.33
CA ILE A 116 6.57 -10.15 -0.85
C ILE A 116 6.22 -11.08 -2.02
N ASN A 117 5.10 -11.78 -1.90
CA ASN A 117 4.65 -12.75 -2.90
C ASN A 117 3.45 -12.26 -3.72
N ALA A 118 2.64 -11.36 -3.15
CA ALA A 118 1.42 -10.87 -3.79
C ALA A 118 1.11 -9.43 -3.40
N LEU A 119 0.54 -8.68 -4.34
CA LEU A 119 0.02 -7.32 -4.14
C LEU A 119 -1.37 -7.25 -4.74
N LEU A 120 -2.28 -6.58 -4.04
CA LEU A 120 -3.64 -6.32 -4.53
C LEU A 120 -4.10 -4.95 -4.01
N LEU A 121 -4.47 -4.06 -4.93
CA LEU A 121 -5.15 -2.82 -4.60
C LEU A 121 -6.64 -3.13 -4.43
N SER A 122 -7.27 -2.64 -3.36
CA SER A 122 -8.71 -2.76 -3.17
C SER A 122 -9.47 -2.02 -4.28
N ASP A 123 -10.71 -2.44 -4.52
CA ASP A 123 -11.55 -1.89 -5.61
C ASP A 123 -11.81 -0.38 -5.44
N ASP A 124 -11.80 0.14 -4.20
CA ASP A 124 -11.91 1.57 -3.87
C ASP A 124 -10.59 2.35 -4.00
N GLY A 125 -9.46 1.67 -4.21
CA GLY A 125 -8.14 2.26 -4.32
C GLY A 125 -7.54 2.76 -2.99
N GLU A 126 -8.20 2.54 -1.85
CA GLU A 126 -7.75 3.08 -0.55
C GLU A 126 -6.78 2.14 0.19
N THR A 127 -6.86 0.83 -0.08
CA THR A 127 -6.09 -0.19 0.63
C THR A 127 -5.18 -0.97 -0.32
N LEU A 128 -3.89 -1.01 0.01
CA LEU A 128 -2.94 -1.94 -0.59
C LEU A 128 -2.79 -3.16 0.31
N TRP A 129 -3.22 -4.31 -0.20
CA TRP A 129 -3.03 -5.61 0.43
C TRP A 129 -1.70 -6.23 -0.02
N VAL A 130 -0.88 -6.64 0.94
CA VAL A 130 0.44 -7.23 0.68
C VAL A 130 0.50 -8.62 1.28
N GLY A 131 0.63 -9.64 0.42
CA GLY A 131 0.85 -11.01 0.83
C GLY A 131 2.34 -11.27 1.02
N THR A 132 2.73 -11.66 2.23
CA THR A 132 4.12 -11.97 2.60
C THR A 132 4.24 -13.42 3.06
N ASP A 133 5.47 -13.90 3.31
CA ASP A 133 5.64 -15.19 4.02
C ASP A 133 5.29 -15.09 5.53
N GLY A 134 5.10 -13.87 6.06
CA GLY A 134 4.80 -13.59 7.46
C GLY A 134 3.32 -13.33 7.77
N GLY A 135 2.47 -13.16 6.77
CA GLY A 135 1.05 -12.85 6.90
C GLY A 135 0.53 -11.95 5.78
N LEU A 136 -0.69 -11.46 5.97
CA LEU A 136 -1.34 -10.48 5.10
C LEU A 136 -1.24 -9.09 5.73
N GLU A 137 -0.63 -8.14 5.05
CA GLU A 137 -0.57 -6.74 5.49
C GLU A 137 -1.67 -5.92 4.81
N GLN A 138 -2.31 -5.08 5.61
CA GLN A 138 -3.21 -4.03 5.16
C GLN A 138 -2.46 -2.71 5.24
N ARG A 139 -2.32 -2.03 4.11
CA ARG A 139 -1.62 -0.74 4.03
C ARG A 139 -2.50 0.33 3.42
N ASN A 140 -2.29 1.57 3.81
CA ASN A 140 -2.86 2.70 3.09
C ASN A 140 -2.22 2.76 1.68
N ALA A 141 -3.04 2.76 0.62
CA ALA A 141 -2.53 2.70 -0.74
C ALA A 141 -1.78 3.98 -1.17
N SER A 142 -2.12 5.13 -0.59
CA SER A 142 -1.52 6.42 -0.94
C SER A 142 -0.23 6.69 -0.16
N SER A 143 -0.22 6.41 1.15
CA SER A 143 0.93 6.69 2.02
C SER A 143 1.86 5.51 2.22
N GLY A 144 1.43 4.27 1.92
CA GLY A 144 2.17 3.05 2.22
C GLY A 144 2.16 2.65 3.71
N GLU A 145 1.53 3.45 4.58
CA GLU A 145 1.45 3.21 6.02
C GLU A 145 0.91 1.81 6.32
N LEU A 146 1.58 1.08 7.21
CA LEU A 146 1.12 -0.21 7.70
C LEU A 146 -0.03 -0.01 8.71
N LEU A 147 -1.24 -0.37 8.30
CA LEU A 147 -2.44 -0.24 9.12
C LEU A 147 -2.64 -1.47 10.00
N ARG A 148 -2.46 -2.67 9.44
CA ARG A 148 -2.68 -3.94 10.15
C ARG A 148 -1.89 -5.08 9.54
N VAL A 149 -1.58 -6.07 10.36
CA VAL A 149 -1.06 -7.38 9.93
C VAL A 149 -2.02 -8.47 10.42
N TYR A 150 -2.43 -9.34 9.51
CA TYR A 150 -3.18 -10.56 9.81
C TYR A 150 -2.23 -11.76 9.75
N THR A 151 -2.34 -12.62 10.75
CA THR A 151 -1.56 -13.86 10.89
C THR A 151 -2.47 -15.04 11.21
N LYS A 152 -1.91 -16.23 11.40
CA LYS A 152 -2.63 -17.39 11.94
C LYS A 152 -3.37 -17.09 13.25
N LEU A 153 -2.87 -16.16 14.07
CA LEU A 153 -3.51 -15.78 15.33
C LEU A 153 -4.80 -14.97 15.10
N ASP A 154 -4.96 -14.38 13.90
CA ASP A 154 -6.09 -13.56 13.50
C ASP A 154 -7.13 -14.32 12.69
N GLY A 155 -6.91 -15.62 12.44
CA GLY A 155 -7.83 -16.48 11.68
C GLY A 155 -7.33 -16.92 10.31
N LEU A 156 -6.15 -16.46 9.86
CA LEU A 156 -5.55 -17.00 8.63
C LEU A 156 -5.24 -18.51 8.79
N PRO A 157 -5.45 -19.31 7.75
CA PRO A 157 -5.11 -20.73 7.80
C PRO A 157 -3.58 -20.94 7.75
N ALA A 158 -2.85 -20.02 7.11
CA ALA A 158 -1.39 -19.96 7.14
C ALA A 158 -0.84 -18.55 6.89
N ASN A 159 0.37 -18.29 7.38
CA ASN A 159 1.06 -17.00 7.23
C ASN A 159 1.68 -16.83 5.83
N GLY A 160 2.03 -17.92 5.16
CA GLY A 160 2.69 -17.89 3.85
C GLY A 160 1.72 -17.58 2.71
N ILE A 161 1.41 -16.30 2.50
CA ILE A 161 0.46 -15.87 1.47
C ILE A 161 1.13 -15.89 0.11
N LYS A 162 0.51 -16.54 -0.88
CA LYS A 162 1.02 -16.60 -2.27
C LYS A 162 0.16 -15.89 -3.30
N HIS A 163 -1.17 -15.86 -3.11
CA HIS A 163 -2.06 -15.21 -4.05
C HIS A 163 -3.16 -14.46 -3.30
N LEU A 164 -3.50 -13.29 -3.84
CA LEU A 164 -4.58 -12.41 -3.42
C LEU A 164 -5.39 -12.05 -4.67
N ILE A 165 -6.71 -12.20 -4.61
CA ILE A 165 -7.63 -11.65 -5.61
C ILE A 165 -8.81 -10.98 -4.90
N SER A 166 -9.37 -9.93 -5.51
CA SER A 166 -10.60 -9.30 -5.01
C SER A 166 -11.75 -10.31 -5.06
N ASP A 167 -12.69 -10.22 -4.13
CA ASP A 167 -13.95 -10.93 -4.21
C ASP A 167 -15.06 -10.15 -4.95
N GLY A 168 -14.74 -8.95 -5.46
CA GLY A 168 -15.66 -8.06 -6.18
C GLY A 168 -16.70 -7.37 -5.29
N SER A 169 -16.62 -7.57 -3.98
CA SER A 169 -17.55 -7.02 -2.97
C SER A 169 -16.82 -6.29 -1.83
N GLY A 170 -15.58 -5.87 -2.06
CA GLY A 170 -14.72 -5.22 -1.07
C GLY A 170 -13.99 -6.19 -0.12
N GLY A 171 -14.13 -7.50 -0.32
CA GLY A 171 -13.37 -8.53 0.36
C GLY A 171 -12.26 -9.13 -0.51
N LEU A 172 -11.62 -10.18 0.00
CA LEU A 172 -10.44 -10.80 -0.61
C LEU A 172 -10.54 -12.31 -0.56
N TRP A 173 -10.09 -12.96 -1.61
CA TRP A 173 -9.71 -14.36 -1.61
C TRP A 173 -8.20 -14.51 -1.43
N ILE A 174 -7.82 -15.42 -0.55
CA ILE A 174 -6.45 -15.56 -0.05
C ILE A 174 -6.05 -17.02 -0.12
N HIS A 175 -4.94 -17.29 -0.81
CA HIS A 175 -4.34 -18.62 -0.90
C HIS A 175 -2.91 -18.65 -0.33
N ASN A 176 -2.59 -19.75 0.36
CA ASN A 176 -1.31 -20.02 0.99
C ASN A 176 -0.60 -21.26 0.42
N ASN A 177 0.74 -21.29 0.42
CA ASN A 177 1.51 -22.42 -0.13
C ASN A 177 1.59 -23.68 0.76
N THR A 178 0.86 -23.74 1.88
CA THR A 178 1.05 -24.83 2.86
C THR A 178 -0.01 -25.93 2.79
N GLY A 179 -0.90 -25.86 1.80
CA GLY A 179 -2.01 -26.80 1.69
C GLY A 179 -3.04 -26.61 2.80
N ALA A 180 -3.22 -25.38 3.30
CA ALA A 180 -4.18 -25.06 4.35
C ALA A 180 -5.55 -24.61 3.81
N GLY A 181 -5.81 -24.81 2.51
CA GLY A 181 -7.06 -24.47 1.85
C GLY A 181 -7.14 -23.00 1.41
N LEU A 182 -8.36 -22.54 1.18
CA LEU A 182 -8.71 -21.20 0.71
C LEU A 182 -9.28 -20.38 1.87
N ALA A 183 -8.86 -19.12 1.99
CA ALA A 183 -9.47 -18.18 2.91
C ALA A 183 -10.19 -17.06 2.15
N ARG A 184 -11.28 -16.55 2.72
CA ARG A 184 -11.93 -15.30 2.32
C ARG A 184 -11.95 -14.35 3.51
N LEU A 185 -11.54 -13.12 3.30
CA LEU A 185 -11.79 -12.01 4.22
C LEU A 185 -12.93 -11.17 3.62
N GLY A 186 -14.10 -11.18 4.26
CA GLY A 186 -15.22 -10.35 3.84
C GLY A 186 -14.98 -8.87 4.12
N ALA A 187 -15.69 -7.98 3.42
CA ALA A 187 -15.66 -6.54 3.66
C ALA A 187 -16.09 -6.15 5.09
N ASP A 188 -16.85 -7.02 5.76
CA ASP A 188 -17.24 -6.92 7.17
C ASP A 188 -16.13 -7.35 8.16
N GLY A 189 -14.98 -7.77 7.64
CA GLY A 189 -13.84 -8.26 8.40
C GLY A 189 -13.96 -9.71 8.88
N GLN A 190 -14.98 -10.46 8.43
CA GLN A 190 -15.17 -11.86 8.80
C GLN A 190 -14.31 -12.79 7.94
N TRP A 191 -13.79 -13.85 8.57
CA TRP A 191 -13.00 -14.89 7.92
C TRP A 191 -13.84 -16.11 7.59
N PHE A 192 -13.69 -16.60 6.37
CA PHE A 192 -14.25 -17.89 5.92
C PHE A 192 -13.13 -18.79 5.41
N ILE A 193 -13.05 -20.01 5.91
CA ILE A 193 -12.00 -20.97 5.56
C ILE A 193 -12.63 -22.18 4.88
N TYR A 194 -12.18 -22.46 3.66
CA TYR A 194 -12.64 -23.57 2.84
C TYR A 194 -11.51 -24.60 2.69
N THR A 195 -11.80 -25.82 3.12
CA THR A 195 -10.94 -27.00 2.99
C THR A 195 -11.72 -28.11 2.31
N SER A 196 -11.03 -29.14 1.83
CA SER A 196 -11.63 -30.36 1.30
C SER A 196 -12.50 -31.10 2.31
N ASP A 197 -12.37 -30.79 3.61
CA ASP A 197 -13.12 -31.46 4.68
C ASP A 197 -14.42 -30.72 5.03
N ASN A 198 -14.54 -29.44 4.64
CA ASN A 198 -15.68 -28.59 5.01
C ASN A 198 -16.37 -27.92 3.81
N SER A 199 -15.91 -28.19 2.59
CA SER A 199 -16.40 -27.60 1.35
C SER A 199 -16.19 -28.55 0.18
N ASP A 200 -16.68 -28.18 -1.01
CA ASP A 200 -16.46 -28.95 -2.24
C ASP A 200 -15.07 -28.72 -2.87
N LEU A 201 -14.16 -28.03 -2.16
CA LEU A 201 -12.78 -27.82 -2.62
C LEU A 201 -12.08 -29.17 -2.90
N PRO A 202 -11.60 -29.45 -4.13
CA PRO A 202 -11.11 -30.80 -4.48
C PRO A 202 -9.82 -31.22 -3.77
N ASP A 203 -8.96 -30.26 -3.39
CA ASP A 203 -7.75 -30.47 -2.61
C ASP A 203 -7.36 -29.17 -1.90
N ASN A 204 -6.76 -29.26 -0.71
CA ASN A 204 -6.30 -28.08 0.04
C ASN A 204 -5.05 -27.43 -0.57
N HIS A 205 -4.31 -28.13 -1.44
CA HIS A 205 -3.21 -27.58 -2.22
C HIS A 205 -3.76 -26.91 -3.48
N ILE A 206 -3.96 -25.61 -3.37
CA ILE A 206 -4.34 -24.73 -4.48
C ILE A 206 -3.06 -24.29 -5.21
N SER A 207 -3.15 -24.15 -6.52
CA SER A 207 -2.02 -23.72 -7.37
C SER A 207 -2.28 -22.37 -8.02
N ALA A 208 -3.54 -21.99 -8.22
CA ALA A 208 -3.94 -20.71 -8.78
C ALA A 208 -5.37 -20.34 -8.40
N LEU A 209 -5.63 -19.05 -8.35
CA LEU A 209 -6.95 -18.45 -8.23
C LEU A 209 -7.17 -17.50 -9.41
N LEU A 210 -8.41 -17.44 -9.92
CA LEU A 210 -8.79 -16.54 -10.99
C LEU A 210 -10.23 -16.05 -10.76
N SER A 211 -10.48 -14.75 -10.91
CA SER A 211 -11.83 -14.18 -10.95
C SER A 211 -12.62 -14.76 -12.12
N ASP A 212 -13.92 -14.98 -11.95
CA ASP A 212 -14.82 -15.24 -13.09
C ASP A 212 -15.47 -13.96 -13.66
N ASP A 213 -15.16 -12.80 -13.08
CA ASP A 213 -15.68 -11.47 -13.38
C ASP A 213 -17.19 -11.29 -13.15
N GLU A 214 -17.83 -12.28 -12.52
CA GLU A 214 -19.24 -12.32 -12.12
C GLU A 214 -19.41 -12.44 -10.59
N GLY A 215 -18.32 -12.24 -9.83
CA GLY A 215 -18.27 -12.30 -8.36
C GLY A 215 -17.95 -13.69 -7.80
N GLY A 216 -17.70 -14.67 -8.65
CA GLY A 216 -17.17 -15.97 -8.29
C GLY A 216 -15.69 -16.11 -8.64
N ILE A 217 -15.16 -17.31 -8.41
CA ILE A 217 -13.74 -17.63 -8.62
C ILE A 217 -13.51 -19.05 -9.14
N TRP A 218 -12.54 -19.18 -10.02
CA TRP A 218 -11.93 -20.44 -10.41
C TRP A 218 -10.75 -20.76 -9.48
N ILE A 219 -10.72 -22.00 -9.00
CA ILE A 219 -9.75 -22.49 -8.02
C ILE A 219 -9.09 -23.74 -8.60
N ALA A 220 -7.83 -23.61 -9.04
CA ALA A 220 -7.05 -24.73 -9.49
C ALA A 220 -6.42 -25.44 -8.29
N THR A 221 -6.62 -26.75 -8.14
CA THR A 221 -6.05 -27.55 -7.06
C THR A 221 -5.24 -28.72 -7.61
N SER A 222 -4.48 -29.37 -6.74
CA SER A 222 -3.68 -30.55 -7.09
C SER A 222 -4.51 -31.76 -7.55
N ARG A 223 -5.83 -31.77 -7.30
CA ARG A 223 -6.73 -32.89 -7.66
C ARG A 223 -7.94 -32.48 -8.50
N GLY A 224 -7.91 -31.30 -9.10
CA GLY A 224 -8.96 -30.85 -10.01
C GLY A 224 -9.09 -29.34 -10.06
N LEU A 225 -10.16 -28.89 -10.68
CA LEU A 225 -10.54 -27.49 -10.77
C LEU A 225 -11.91 -27.32 -10.12
N ALA A 226 -12.10 -26.25 -9.36
CA ALA A 226 -13.39 -25.86 -8.83
C ALA A 226 -13.78 -24.47 -9.33
N HIS A 227 -15.07 -24.25 -9.50
CA HIS A 227 -15.66 -22.94 -9.71
C HIS A 227 -16.61 -22.68 -8.56
N LEU A 228 -16.32 -21.65 -7.75
CA LEU A 228 -17.20 -21.14 -6.72
C LEU A 228 -17.93 -19.92 -7.27
N PHE A 229 -19.24 -20.04 -7.45
CA PHE A 229 -20.08 -18.95 -7.94
C PHE A 229 -20.32 -17.90 -6.86
N ALA A 230 -20.68 -16.67 -7.26
CA ALA A 230 -21.00 -15.57 -6.35
C ALA A 230 -22.12 -15.90 -5.34
N ASP A 231 -23.03 -16.80 -5.70
CA ASP A 231 -24.14 -17.25 -4.84
C ASP A 231 -23.73 -18.38 -3.86
N GLY A 232 -22.46 -18.79 -3.86
CA GLY A 232 -21.87 -19.77 -2.96
C GLY A 232 -21.97 -21.22 -3.45
N HIS A 233 -22.57 -21.49 -4.61
CA HIS A 233 -22.58 -22.84 -5.17
C HIS A 233 -21.22 -23.22 -5.74
N TRP A 234 -20.90 -24.52 -5.73
CA TRP A 234 -19.66 -25.07 -6.26
C TRP A 234 -19.94 -25.92 -7.49
N ARG A 235 -19.04 -25.84 -8.47
CA ARG A 235 -18.97 -26.78 -9.59
C ARG A 235 -17.56 -27.35 -9.68
N ILE A 236 -17.47 -28.68 -9.62
CA ILE A 236 -16.21 -29.40 -9.56
C ILE A 236 -15.90 -30.10 -10.87
N PHE A 237 -14.65 -29.97 -11.30
CA PHE A 237 -14.08 -30.59 -12.48
C PHE A 237 -12.90 -31.45 -12.03
N HIS A 238 -13.14 -32.75 -11.87
CA HIS A 238 -12.09 -33.67 -11.48
C HIS A 238 -11.05 -33.80 -12.59
N ALA A 239 -9.77 -33.87 -12.21
CA ALA A 239 -8.75 -34.39 -13.10
C ALA A 239 -9.16 -35.84 -13.47
N GLY A 240 -9.39 -36.11 -14.77
CA GLY A 240 -9.84 -37.43 -15.22
C GLY A 240 -8.94 -38.55 -14.68
N LYS A 241 -9.53 -39.67 -14.27
CA LYS A 241 -8.84 -40.87 -13.74
C LYS A 241 -7.97 -41.62 -14.78
N ASN A 242 -7.27 -40.95 -15.69
CA ASN A 242 -6.59 -41.60 -16.81
C ASN A 242 -5.08 -41.29 -16.95
N TRP A 243 -4.40 -40.77 -15.93
CA TRP A 243 -2.94 -40.61 -16.04
C TRP A 243 -2.14 -41.91 -15.83
N ASN A 244 -2.74 -42.98 -15.29
CA ASN A 244 -2.00 -44.21 -14.91
C ASN A 244 -2.57 -45.53 -15.47
N ASN A 245 -3.25 -45.55 -16.61
CA ASN A 245 -3.48 -46.81 -17.33
C ASN A 245 -2.37 -47.00 -18.37
N GLY A 246 -1.16 -47.24 -17.86
CA GLY A 246 -0.06 -47.77 -18.64
C GLY A 246 -0.34 -49.22 -19.04
N CYS A 247 0.08 -49.54 -20.26
CA CYS A 247 0.02 -50.83 -20.95
C CYS A 247 0.43 -52.05 -20.12
#